data_AF-A0A3D3Q8S8-F1
#
_entry.id   AF-A0A3D3Q8S8-F1
#
_cell.length_a   1.000
_cell.length_b   1.000
_cell.length_c   1.000
_cell.angle_alpha   90.00
_cell.angle_beta   90.00
_cell.angle_gamma   90.00
#
_symmetry.space_group_name_H-M   'P 1'
#
loop_
_entity.id
_entity.type
_entity.pdbx_description
1 polymer ?
#
loop_
_entity_poly.entity_id
_entity_poly.type
_entity_poly.pdbx_seq_one_letter_code
_entity_poly.pdbx_strand_id
1 'polypeptide(L)'
;RSQFVFTEVKGRPAIFWQTQKTARTANPGGRVPRRRALASGFTIAIDTRERYGYRFTGRDVRIERAALGAGDYAVRDDDGVMLAAVERKSQENLAACLSDGTLAFQMQRLAELSHAAVVVEGRYPALLSLPHVPGGWLADVLARLQVRYPEVQVVFADSRRFAEEWTYRFLAAAIADALPDSG
;
A
#
# COMPACT_ATOMS: atom_id res chain seq x y z
N ARG A 1 -0.66 -29.24 12.04
CA ARG A 1 0.34 -29.74 12.99
C ARG A 1 -0.04 -29.22 14.37
N SER A 2 -0.29 -30.09 15.34
CA SER A 2 -0.71 -29.70 16.70
C SER A 2 0.51 -29.62 17.61
N GLN A 3 0.50 -28.72 18.60
CA GLN A 3 1.61 -28.52 19.53
C GLN A 3 1.16 -28.76 20.97
N PHE A 4 2.03 -29.40 21.75
CA PHE A 4 1.89 -29.51 23.20
C PHE A 4 2.59 -28.32 23.85
N VAL A 5 1.89 -27.65 24.77
CA VAL A 5 2.45 -26.57 25.59
C VAL A 5 2.54 -27.06 27.03
N PHE A 6 3.77 -27.09 27.56
CA PHE A 6 4.05 -27.37 28.95
C PHE A 6 4.11 -26.04 29.70
N THR A 7 3.31 -25.89 30.76
CA THR A 7 3.27 -24.65 31.57
C THR A 7 2.94 -24.98 33.02
N GLU A 8 2.93 -23.99 33.90
CA GLU A 8 2.46 -24.13 35.28
C GLU A 8 1.21 -23.29 35.52
N VAL A 9 0.18 -23.88 36.12
CA VAL A 9 -1.03 -23.17 36.53
C VAL A 9 -1.16 -23.28 38.04
N LYS A 10 -1.11 -22.13 38.73
CA LYS A 10 -1.15 -22.03 40.20
C LYS A 10 -0.09 -22.92 40.89
N GLY A 11 1.13 -22.92 40.36
CA GLY A 11 2.29 -23.64 40.92
C GLY A 11 2.25 -25.16 40.71
N ARG A 12 1.46 -25.65 39.74
CA ARG A 12 1.44 -27.07 39.34
C ARG A 12 1.69 -27.21 37.85
N PRO A 13 2.53 -28.17 37.42
CA PRO A 13 2.77 -28.43 36.00
C PRO A 13 1.48 -28.90 35.32
N ALA A 14 1.20 -28.31 34.17
CA ALA A 14 0.04 -28.56 33.33
C ALA A 14 0.47 -28.66 31.87
N ILE A 15 -0.16 -29.59 31.13
CA ILE A 15 0.06 -29.79 29.70
C ILE A 15 -1.22 -29.42 28.98
N PHE A 16 -1.13 -28.46 28.07
CA PHE A 16 -2.25 -28.06 27.21
C PHE A 16 -2.02 -28.55 25.79
N TRP A 17 -3.07 -29.15 25.23
CA TRP A 17 -3.15 -29.46 23.80
C TRP A 17 -3.67 -28.24 23.06
N GLN A 18 -2.78 -27.56 22.32
CA GLN A 18 -3.18 -26.42 21.51
C GLN A 18 -3.65 -26.92 20.14
N THR A 19 -4.97 -26.86 19.92
CA THR A 19 -5.54 -27.15 18.60
C THR A 19 -5.14 -26.05 17.60
N GLN A 20 -5.15 -26.36 16.30
CA GLN A 20 -4.98 -25.33 15.25
C GLN A 20 -5.99 -24.18 15.37
N LYS A 21 -7.18 -24.45 15.92
CA LYS A 21 -8.21 -23.44 16.18
C LYS A 21 -7.75 -22.47 17.29
N THR A 22 -7.20 -22.98 18.38
CA THR A 22 -6.68 -22.18 19.49
C THR A 22 -5.46 -21.34 19.08
N ALA A 23 -4.57 -21.88 18.24
CA ALA A 23 -3.46 -21.11 17.65
C ALA A 23 -3.94 -19.98 16.73
N ARG A 24 -5.00 -20.20 15.94
CA ARG A 24 -5.65 -19.16 15.12
C ARG A 24 -6.37 -18.09 15.93
N THR A 25 -7.01 -18.45 17.05
CA THR A 25 -7.72 -17.50 17.92
C THR A 25 -6.75 -16.67 18.75
N ALA A 26 -5.60 -17.23 19.10
CA ALA A 26 -4.50 -16.52 19.74
C ALA A 26 -3.58 -15.80 18.72
N ASN A 27 -4.09 -15.36 17.56
CA ASN A 27 -3.33 -14.53 16.62
C ASN A 27 -3.18 -13.11 17.20
N PRO A 28 -2.04 -12.75 17.81
CA PRO A 28 -1.88 -11.43 18.42
C PRO A 28 -1.80 -10.33 17.34
N GLY A 29 -1.39 -10.70 16.12
CA GLY A 29 -1.36 -9.83 14.94
C GLY A 29 -2.68 -9.73 14.17
N GLY A 30 -3.74 -10.42 14.61
CA GLY A 30 -5.08 -10.36 13.99
C GLY A 30 -6.00 -9.34 14.63
N ARG A 31 -5.46 -8.36 15.37
CA ARG A 31 -6.25 -7.36 16.07
C ARG A 31 -6.84 -6.41 15.04
N VAL A 32 -8.08 -6.67 14.62
CA VAL A 32 -8.86 -5.69 13.84
C VAL A 32 -8.92 -4.42 14.69
N PRO A 33 -8.33 -3.29 14.24
CA PRO A 33 -8.30 -2.09 15.04
C PRO A 33 -9.73 -1.66 15.39
N ARG A 34 -10.07 -1.64 16.68
CA ARG A 34 -11.31 -0.99 17.12
C ARG A 34 -11.09 0.50 16.99
N ARG A 35 -11.56 1.07 15.88
CA ARG A 35 -11.73 2.52 15.69
C ARG A 35 -10.46 3.33 16.05
N ARG A 36 -9.25 2.84 15.77
CA ARG A 36 -8.12 3.77 15.59
C ARG A 36 -8.52 4.60 14.39
N ALA A 37 -8.80 5.88 14.60
CA ALA A 37 -8.93 6.81 13.50
C ALA A 37 -7.62 6.72 12.71
N LEU A 38 -7.72 6.65 11.38
CA LEU A 38 -6.57 6.90 10.53
C LEU A 38 -5.90 8.20 11.02
N ALA A 39 -4.56 8.27 10.89
CA ALA A 39 -3.84 9.48 11.29
C ALA A 39 -4.50 10.73 10.68
N SER A 40 -4.50 11.83 11.43
CA SER A 40 -5.10 13.10 11.03
C SER A 40 -4.09 14.24 11.25
N GLY A 41 -4.25 15.34 10.51
CA GLY A 41 -3.39 16.52 10.63
C GLY A 41 -1.97 16.36 10.06
N PHE A 42 -1.73 15.31 9.26
CA PHE A 42 -0.42 15.03 8.66
C PHE A 42 -0.23 15.73 7.30
N THR A 43 1.02 15.80 6.84
CA THR A 43 1.36 16.39 5.55
C THR A 43 1.51 15.32 4.48
N ILE A 44 0.83 15.51 3.34
CA ILE A 44 1.07 14.76 2.11
C ILE A 44 1.95 15.63 1.19
N ALA A 45 3.14 15.13 0.88
CA ALA A 45 3.98 15.69 -0.16
C ALA A 45 3.48 15.22 -1.53
N ILE A 46 3.25 16.16 -2.45
CA ILE A 46 2.89 15.91 -3.85
C ILE A 46 4.10 16.24 -4.71
N ASP A 47 4.49 15.32 -5.58
CA ASP A 47 5.61 15.50 -6.47
C ASP A 47 5.44 16.74 -7.36
N THR A 48 6.49 17.54 -7.51
CA THR A 48 6.46 18.78 -8.31
C THR A 48 6.15 18.55 -9.80
N ARG A 49 6.39 17.35 -10.32
CA ARG A 49 6.07 16.94 -11.71
C ARG A 49 4.60 16.53 -11.86
N GLU A 50 3.90 16.20 -10.77
CA GLU A 50 2.48 15.86 -10.81
C GLU A 50 1.67 17.14 -11.03
N ARG A 51 1.17 17.34 -12.26
CA ARG A 51 0.47 18.57 -12.67
C ARG A 51 -0.96 18.62 -12.17
N TYR A 52 -1.63 17.48 -12.10
CA TYR A 52 -3.04 17.36 -11.73
C TYR A 52 -3.17 16.55 -10.45
N GLY A 53 -2.50 17.02 -9.39
CA GLY A 53 -2.50 16.40 -8.09
C GLY A 53 -3.90 16.22 -7.48
N TYR A 54 -4.06 15.21 -6.66
CA TYR A 54 -5.22 15.05 -5.79
C TYR A 54 -5.36 16.24 -4.84
N ARG A 55 -6.60 16.55 -4.47
CA ARG A 55 -6.92 17.70 -3.61
C ARG A 55 -7.16 17.30 -2.16
N PHE A 56 -7.38 16.02 -1.92
CA PHE A 56 -7.76 15.41 -0.65
C PHE A 56 -8.90 16.18 0.04
N THR A 57 -9.90 16.60 -0.73
CA THR A 57 -10.98 17.46 -0.23
C THR A 57 -11.76 16.76 0.89
N GLY A 58 -11.95 17.47 2.01
CA GLY A 58 -12.64 16.95 3.19
C GLY A 58 -11.78 16.01 4.06
N ARG A 59 -10.48 15.88 3.78
CA ARG A 59 -9.51 15.19 4.62
C ARG A 59 -8.72 16.19 5.47
N ASP A 60 -8.43 15.80 6.70
CA ASP A 60 -7.59 16.59 7.61
C ASP A 60 -6.11 16.32 7.29
N VAL A 61 -5.63 16.92 6.20
CA VAL A 61 -4.24 16.83 5.73
C VAL A 61 -3.75 18.18 5.24
N ARG A 62 -2.44 18.41 5.37
CA ARG A 62 -1.74 19.52 4.71
C ARG A 62 -1.14 19.00 3.41
N ILE A 63 -1.10 19.84 2.38
CA ILE A 63 -0.47 19.52 1.10
C ILE A 63 0.81 20.34 0.98
N GLU A 64 1.90 19.66 0.66
CA GLU A 64 3.19 20.28 0.33
C GLU A 64 3.61 19.87 -1.09
N ARG A 65 4.27 20.75 -1.82
CA ARG A 65 4.87 20.43 -3.13
C ARG A 65 6.37 20.18 -2.94
N ALA A 66 6.85 19.00 -3.26
CA ALA A 66 8.26 18.63 -3.11
C ALA A 66 8.72 17.76 -4.28
N ALA A 67 10.02 17.78 -4.61
CA ALA A 67 10.57 16.79 -5.54
C ALA A 67 10.69 15.45 -4.81
N LEU A 68 10.02 14.41 -5.29
CA LEU A 68 10.04 13.08 -4.70
C LEU A 68 11.03 12.16 -5.43
N GLY A 69 11.71 11.34 -4.64
CA GLY A 69 12.61 10.29 -5.16
C GLY A 69 11.85 9.11 -5.78
N ALA A 70 10.59 8.90 -5.41
CA ALA A 70 9.70 7.89 -6.02
C ALA A 70 8.24 8.25 -5.70
N GLY A 71 7.33 7.87 -6.60
CA GLY A 71 5.91 8.16 -6.46
C GLY A 71 5.53 9.61 -6.76
N ASP A 72 4.22 9.85 -6.80
CA ASP A 72 3.60 11.16 -6.98
C ASP A 72 3.09 11.75 -5.66
N TYR A 73 2.88 10.90 -4.66
CA TYR A 73 2.41 11.28 -3.33
C TYR A 73 3.26 10.55 -2.29
N ALA A 74 3.66 11.23 -1.23
CA ALA A 74 4.41 10.61 -0.14
C ALA A 74 4.06 11.21 1.22
N VAL A 75 4.35 10.44 2.26
CA VAL A 75 4.35 10.90 3.65
C VAL A 75 5.69 10.59 4.30
N ARG A 76 6.07 11.42 5.25
CA ARG A 76 7.32 11.32 6.00
C ARG A 76 7.02 11.28 7.50
N ASP A 77 7.93 10.70 8.27
CA ASP A 77 7.93 10.87 9.72
C ASP A 77 8.45 12.26 10.12
N ASP A 78 8.53 12.48 11.43
CA ASP A 78 8.98 13.75 12.02
C ASP A 78 10.48 14.03 11.74
N ASP A 79 11.27 13.00 11.45
CA ASP A 79 12.69 13.11 11.06
C ASP A 79 12.87 13.33 9.55
N GLY A 80 11.78 13.35 8.78
CA GLY A 80 11.78 13.55 7.33
C GLY A 80 12.06 12.29 6.52
N VAL A 81 12.12 11.11 7.14
CA VAL A 81 12.29 9.83 6.46
C VAL A 81 10.97 9.47 5.77
N MET A 82 11.06 9.01 4.52
CA MET A 82 9.89 8.64 3.73
C MET A 82 9.31 7.31 4.20
N LEU A 83 8.11 7.36 4.79
CA LEU A 83 7.41 6.19 5.31
C LEU A 83 6.66 5.45 4.21
N ALA A 84 5.99 6.20 3.32
CA ALA A 84 5.24 5.63 2.23
C ALA A 84 5.18 6.54 1.00
N ALA A 85 5.09 5.92 -0.18
CA ALA A 85 4.82 6.62 -1.42
C ALA A 85 3.79 5.91 -2.31
N VAL A 86 3.06 6.70 -3.10
CA VAL A 86 2.10 6.21 -4.08
C VAL A 86 2.39 6.83 -5.44
N GLU A 87 2.60 6.00 -6.43
CA GLU A 87 2.62 6.36 -7.85
C GLU A 87 1.19 6.31 -8.39
N ARG A 88 0.74 7.39 -9.03
CA ARG A 88 -0.58 7.46 -9.65
C ARG A 88 -0.46 7.13 -11.13
N LYS A 89 -1.39 6.31 -11.62
CA LYS A 89 -1.45 5.94 -13.03
C LYS A 89 -2.88 5.99 -13.55
N SER A 90 -3.09 6.65 -14.70
CA SER A 90 -4.31 6.42 -15.47
C SER A 90 -4.25 5.06 -16.16
N GLN A 91 -5.39 4.56 -16.64
CA GLN A 91 -5.43 3.31 -17.40
C GLN A 91 -4.57 3.38 -18.67
N GLU A 92 -4.61 4.50 -19.39
CA GLU A 92 -3.85 4.73 -20.61
C GLU A 92 -2.35 4.82 -20.33
N ASN A 93 -1.97 5.57 -19.29
CA ASN A 93 -0.58 5.70 -18.90
C ASN A 93 -0.01 4.37 -18.39
N LEU A 94 -0.81 3.53 -17.72
CA LEU A 94 -0.38 2.21 -17.29
C LEU A 94 -0.06 1.34 -18.51
N ALA A 95 -0.95 1.33 -19.51
CA ALA A 95 -0.73 0.57 -20.74
C ALA A 95 0.52 1.04 -21.49
N ALA A 96 0.74 2.36 -21.59
CA ALA A 96 1.94 2.93 -22.17
C ALA A 96 3.21 2.48 -21.43
N CYS A 97 3.23 2.64 -20.09
CA CYS A 97 4.39 2.29 -19.27
C CYS A 97 4.70 0.79 -19.22
N LEU A 98 3.69 -0.07 -19.37
CA LEU A 98 3.88 -1.51 -19.54
C LEU A 98 4.43 -1.84 -20.93
N SER A 99 3.99 -1.11 -21.95
CA SER A 99 4.41 -1.33 -23.34
C SER A 99 5.87 -0.92 -23.59
N ASP A 100 6.29 0.20 -23.03
CA ASP A 100 7.65 0.73 -23.18
C ASP A 100 8.61 0.26 -22.05
N GLY A 101 8.11 -0.50 -21.08
CA GLY A 101 8.87 -1.05 -19.96
C GLY A 101 9.19 -0.04 -18.85
N THR A 102 8.76 1.22 -18.95
CA THR A 102 9.08 2.26 -17.97
C THR A 102 8.49 1.99 -16.59
N LEU A 103 7.40 1.22 -16.49
CA LEU A 103 6.82 0.83 -15.20
C LEU A 103 7.83 0.05 -14.34
N ALA A 104 8.71 -0.75 -14.95
CA ALA A 104 9.70 -1.54 -14.22
C ALA A 104 10.68 -0.67 -13.43
N PHE A 105 11.10 0.46 -14.01
CA PHE A 105 11.99 1.43 -13.35
C PHE A 105 11.26 2.18 -12.23
N GLN A 106 9.97 2.49 -12.43
CA GLN A 106 9.15 3.12 -11.39
C GLN A 106 8.98 2.18 -10.19
N MET A 107 8.63 0.92 -10.42
CA MET A 107 8.47 -0.08 -9.36
C MET A 107 9.79 -0.38 -8.65
N GLN A 108 10.92 -0.40 -9.35
CA GLN A 108 12.23 -0.56 -8.72
C GLN A 108 12.52 0.54 -7.68
N ARG A 109 12.24 1.80 -8.02
CA ARG A 109 12.45 2.92 -7.07
C ARG A 109 11.48 2.88 -5.90
N LEU A 110 10.24 2.47 -6.16
CA LEU A 110 9.22 2.29 -5.13
C LEU A 110 9.57 1.15 -4.16
N ALA A 111 10.21 0.09 -4.66
CA ALA A 111 10.64 -1.07 -3.88
C ALA A 111 11.69 -0.76 -2.80
N GLU A 112 12.39 0.38 -2.90
CA GLU A 112 13.36 0.83 -1.91
C GLU A 112 12.68 1.43 -0.65
N LEU A 113 11.37 1.63 -0.68
CA LEU A 113 10.61 2.24 0.41
C LEU A 113 9.95 1.19 1.31
N SER A 114 9.73 1.53 2.58
CA SER A 114 9.04 0.65 3.53
C SER A 114 7.63 0.28 3.07
N HIS A 115 6.90 1.25 2.52
CA HIS A 115 5.55 1.05 2.00
C HIS A 115 5.38 1.77 0.67
N ALA A 116 5.08 1.03 -0.39
CA ALA A 116 4.88 1.63 -1.69
C ALA A 116 3.73 1.01 -2.47
N ALA A 117 3.12 1.83 -3.31
CA ALA A 117 2.05 1.36 -4.19
C ALA A 117 1.99 2.12 -5.52
N VAL A 118 1.48 1.43 -6.53
CA VAL A 118 0.93 2.03 -7.74
C VAL A 118 -0.60 1.99 -7.61
N VAL A 119 -1.25 3.15 -7.61
CA VAL A 119 -2.70 3.25 -7.68
C VAL A 119 -3.11 3.55 -9.12
N VAL A 120 -4.01 2.73 -9.66
CA VAL A 120 -4.51 2.83 -11.04
C VAL A 120 -5.92 3.39 -11.03
N GLU A 121 -6.13 4.49 -11.74
CA GLU A 121 -7.44 5.09 -12.01
C GLU A 121 -8.17 4.30 -13.10
N GLY A 122 -8.51 3.06 -12.79
CA GLY A 122 -9.13 2.14 -13.72
C GLY A 122 -9.40 0.78 -13.08
N ARG A 123 -9.99 -0.11 -13.87
CA ARG A 123 -10.30 -1.49 -13.46
C ARG A 123 -9.38 -2.44 -14.20
N TYR A 124 -8.92 -3.49 -13.53
CA TYR A 124 -8.03 -4.49 -14.13
C TYR A 124 -8.53 -5.03 -15.50
N PRO A 125 -9.82 -5.37 -15.69
CA PRO A 125 -10.30 -5.84 -17.00
C PRO A 125 -10.13 -4.83 -18.14
N ALA A 126 -10.04 -3.52 -17.85
CA ALA A 126 -9.82 -2.52 -18.88
C ALA A 126 -8.44 -2.66 -19.54
N LEU A 127 -7.45 -3.28 -18.87
CA LEU A 127 -6.15 -3.60 -19.46
C LEU A 127 -6.27 -4.65 -20.58
N LEU A 128 -7.27 -5.54 -20.47
CA LEU A 128 -7.50 -6.65 -21.40
C LEU A 128 -8.30 -6.23 -22.64
N SER A 129 -8.93 -5.05 -22.61
CA SER A 129 -9.86 -4.58 -23.64
C SER A 129 -9.34 -3.39 -24.46
N LEU A 130 -8.02 -3.19 -24.49
CA LEU A 130 -7.40 -2.08 -25.20
C LEU A 130 -7.40 -2.30 -26.72
N PRO A 131 -7.68 -1.27 -27.53
CA PRO A 131 -7.87 -1.41 -28.99
C PRO A 131 -6.58 -1.66 -29.77
N HIS A 132 -5.41 -1.26 -29.25
CA HIS A 132 -4.17 -1.19 -30.03
C HIS A 132 -3.01 -2.01 -29.45
N VAL A 133 -3.21 -2.66 -28.30
CA VAL A 133 -2.18 -3.47 -27.66
C VAL A 133 -2.80 -4.81 -27.26
N PRO A 134 -2.12 -5.96 -27.50
CA PRO A 134 -2.60 -7.24 -27.02
C PRO A 134 -2.75 -7.24 -25.50
N GLY A 135 -4.00 -7.19 -25.01
CA GLY A 135 -4.29 -7.06 -23.58
C GLY A 135 -3.72 -8.18 -22.72
N GLY A 136 -3.69 -9.42 -23.26
CA GLY A 136 -3.07 -10.56 -22.58
C GLY A 136 -1.57 -10.36 -22.34
N TRP A 137 -0.85 -9.78 -23.30
CA TRP A 137 0.58 -9.48 -23.15
C TRP A 137 0.81 -8.42 -22.06
N LEU A 138 -0.02 -7.38 -21.99
CA LEU A 138 0.07 -6.37 -20.93
C LEU A 138 -0.19 -6.97 -19.54
N ALA A 139 -1.18 -7.86 -19.45
CA ALA A 139 -1.46 -8.58 -18.21
C ALA A 139 -0.28 -9.47 -17.78
N ASP A 140 0.38 -10.15 -18.73
CA ASP A 140 1.57 -10.95 -18.46
C ASP A 140 2.74 -10.08 -17.97
N VAL A 141 2.98 -8.92 -18.58
CA VAL A 141 4.02 -7.98 -18.15
C VAL A 141 3.71 -7.47 -16.74
N LEU A 142 2.48 -7.04 -16.49
CA LEU A 142 2.06 -6.58 -15.17
C LEU A 142 2.23 -7.67 -14.10
N ALA A 143 1.80 -8.90 -14.39
CA ALA A 143 1.96 -10.02 -13.47
C ALA A 143 3.44 -10.31 -13.15
N ARG A 144 4.32 -10.27 -14.16
CA ARG A 144 5.77 -10.44 -13.96
C ARG A 144 6.34 -9.34 -13.06
N LEU A 145 5.90 -8.10 -13.21
CA LEU A 145 6.35 -6.99 -12.36
C LEU A 145 5.86 -7.13 -10.92
N GLN A 146 4.61 -7.55 -10.71
CA GLN A 146 4.08 -7.82 -9.36
C GLN A 146 4.79 -8.98 -8.66
N VAL A 147 5.22 -10.01 -9.41
CA VAL A 147 6.05 -11.10 -8.86
C VAL A 147 7.48 -10.63 -8.57
N ARG A 148 8.03 -9.74 -9.41
CA ARG A 148 9.39 -9.22 -9.25
C ARG A 148 9.53 -8.24 -8.09
N TYR A 149 8.51 -7.42 -7.86
CA TYR A 149 8.46 -6.38 -6.83
C TYR A 149 7.24 -6.58 -5.92
N PRO A 150 7.17 -7.70 -5.17
CA PRO A 150 6.00 -8.06 -4.36
C PRO A 150 5.70 -7.07 -3.24
N GLU A 151 6.68 -6.28 -2.82
CA GLU A 151 6.57 -5.19 -1.85
C GLU A 151 5.82 -3.96 -2.38
N VAL A 152 5.74 -3.80 -3.70
CA VAL A 152 5.02 -2.68 -4.34
C VAL A 152 3.60 -3.14 -4.69
N GLN A 153 2.62 -2.63 -3.96
CA GLN A 153 1.22 -2.95 -4.21
C GLN A 153 0.76 -2.33 -5.53
N VAL A 154 -0.09 -3.02 -6.30
CA VAL A 154 -0.77 -2.42 -7.44
C VAL A 154 -2.28 -2.50 -7.22
N VAL A 155 -2.92 -1.34 -7.09
CA VAL A 155 -4.33 -1.24 -6.72
C VAL A 155 -5.13 -0.58 -7.84
N PHE A 156 -6.08 -1.33 -8.40
CA PHE A 156 -7.05 -0.82 -9.36
C PHE A 156 -8.23 -0.22 -8.61
N ALA A 157 -8.36 1.11 -8.68
CA ALA A 157 -9.32 1.86 -7.89
C ALA A 157 -10.53 2.33 -8.71
N ASP A 158 -10.73 1.85 -9.93
CA ASP A 158 -11.84 2.18 -10.85
C ASP A 158 -11.83 3.62 -11.38
N SER A 159 -11.79 4.64 -10.51
CA SER A 159 -11.80 6.05 -10.90
C SER A 159 -10.83 6.91 -10.11
N ARG A 160 -10.51 8.09 -10.64
CA ARG A 160 -9.72 9.13 -9.95
C ARG A 160 -10.17 9.39 -8.50
N ARG A 161 -11.48 9.53 -8.28
CA ARG A 161 -12.05 9.80 -6.95
C ARG A 161 -11.70 8.70 -5.94
N PHE A 162 -11.78 7.45 -6.38
CA PHE A 162 -11.52 6.30 -5.52
C PHE A 162 -10.02 6.04 -5.37
N ALA A 163 -9.21 6.33 -6.40
CA ALA A 163 -7.76 6.32 -6.30
C ALA A 163 -7.28 7.35 -5.27
N GLU A 164 -7.80 8.57 -5.31
CA GLU A 164 -7.54 9.62 -4.31
C GLU A 164 -7.91 9.18 -2.88
N GLU A 165 -9.09 8.58 -2.73
CA GLU A 165 -9.54 8.05 -1.44
C GLU A 165 -8.63 6.94 -0.92
N TRP A 166 -8.23 6.02 -1.80
CA TRP A 166 -7.36 4.92 -1.45
C TRP A 166 -5.96 5.44 -1.08
N THR A 167 -5.40 6.38 -1.86
CA THR A 167 -4.11 7.03 -1.58
C THR A 167 -4.12 7.68 -0.20
N TYR A 168 -5.16 8.45 0.15
CA TYR A 168 -5.29 9.04 1.49
C TYR A 168 -5.23 7.97 2.59
N ARG A 169 -6.01 6.89 2.45
CA ARG A 169 -6.08 5.83 3.46
C ARG A 169 -4.78 5.06 3.61
N PHE A 170 -4.11 4.77 2.50
CA PHE A 170 -2.83 4.08 2.49
C PHE A 170 -1.75 4.91 3.21
N LEU A 171 -1.64 6.19 2.86
CA LEU A 171 -0.68 7.10 3.48
C LEU A 171 -0.99 7.34 4.97
N ALA A 172 -2.26 7.52 5.33
CA ALA A 172 -2.66 7.71 6.72
C ALA A 172 -2.43 6.45 7.57
N ALA A 173 -2.59 5.26 6.97
CA ALA A 173 -2.27 3.99 7.63
C ALA A 173 -0.76 3.84 7.85
N ALA A 174 0.07 4.21 6.88
CA ALA A 174 1.54 4.17 7.03
C ALA A 174 2.03 5.08 8.17
N ILE A 175 1.47 6.29 8.29
CA ILE A 175 1.76 7.18 9.44
C ILE A 175 1.33 6.51 10.75
N ALA A 176 0.12 5.93 10.80
CA ALA A 176 -0.40 5.33 12.02
C ALA A 176 0.37 4.08 12.47
N ASP A 177 0.98 3.35 11.53
CA ASP A 177 1.83 2.18 11.80
C ASP A 177 3.23 2.57 12.29
N ALA A 178 3.76 3.70 11.80
CA ALA A 178 5.05 4.23 12.23
C ALA A 178 5.02 4.85 13.64
N LEU A 179 3.84 5.27 14.13
CA LEU A 179 3.69 5.80 15.48
C LEU A 179 3.87 4.66 16.51
N PRO A 180 4.79 4.79 17.48
CA PRO A 180 4.95 3.78 18.51
C PRO A 180 3.64 3.61 19.28
N ASP A 181 3.26 2.35 19.56
CA ASP A 181 2.15 2.04 20.46
C ASP A 181 2.42 2.70 21.81
N SER A 182 1.71 3.79 22.10
CA SER A 182 1.67 4.38 23.44
C SER A 182 0.90 3.41 24.32
N GLY A 183 1.65 2.49 24.94
CA GLY A 183 1.18 1.61 26.01
C GLY A 183 1.01 2.36 27.32
#